data_AF-A0AAN7T5B5-F1
#
_entry.id   AF-A0AAN7T5B5-F1
#
_cell.length_a   1.000
_cell.length_b   1.000
_cell.length_c   1.000
_cell.angle_alpha   90.00
_cell.angle_beta   90.00
_cell.angle_gamma   90.00
#
_symmetry.space_group_name_H-M   'P 1'
#
loop_
_entity.id
_entity.type
_entity.pdbx_description
1 polymer ?
#
loop_
_entity_poly.entity_id
_entity_poly.type
_entity_poly.pdbx_seq_one_letter_code
_entity_poly.pdbx_strand_id
1 'polypeptide(L)'
;MAVKFKKIAESPNPYPRLNLLHAQALKIVLAVYVFAATALIILVPLRMFVVNNNLNWWIKLPPNKSQVSSLLDQHWVDNLRRQDIGAANYRLLLAGYCVFVVGIGILAVLQLQKVVEVDTRRKVFHGVMVAMLLPTIPMDPVFFALALIIVLAVFLMLDLFRASQLPPISRPLTNFLAPYVDGRDHRGPVIVSHIFLLIGCAIPLWLSLADIQQTEDAVSEGWEVSYRNLSMVSGVICVGMGDAAASLVGRRYGRTKWYWGGGKSLEGSAAFAIAVWVGLMASWLWLRAGGWVEFNAREVPGAMWKALAAGTGASIMESTLTAANDNVVVPIGLWLLVRGLQL
;
A
#
# COMPACT_ATOMS: atom_id res chain seq x y z
N MET A 1 -5.20 16.99 81.13
CA MET A 1 -3.86 16.42 80.85
C MET A 1 -3.75 16.24 79.35
N ALA A 2 -3.03 17.14 78.67
CA ALA A 2 -2.88 17.15 77.22
C ALA A 2 -1.84 16.11 76.78
N VAL A 3 -2.18 15.24 75.83
CA VAL A 3 -1.19 14.39 75.14
C VAL A 3 -1.33 14.61 73.63
N LYS A 4 -0.29 15.22 73.07
CA LYS A 4 -0.04 15.48 71.65
C LYS A 4 -0.04 14.19 70.83
N PHE A 5 -0.76 14.17 69.71
CA PHE A 5 -0.40 13.29 68.59
C PHE A 5 0.30 14.11 67.50
N LYS A 6 1.48 13.60 67.16
CA LYS A 6 2.58 14.19 66.41
C LYS A 6 2.39 13.87 64.93
N LYS A 7 2.68 14.86 64.07
CA LYS A 7 2.85 14.73 62.60
C LYS A 7 3.55 13.43 62.22
N ILE A 8 2.91 12.61 61.38
CA ILE A 8 3.59 11.55 60.62
C ILE A 8 4.17 12.20 59.36
N ALA A 9 5.49 12.15 59.28
CA ALA A 9 6.30 12.70 58.21
C ALA A 9 6.17 11.86 56.93
N GLU A 10 6.14 12.56 55.79
CA GLU A 10 6.29 12.02 54.44
C GLU A 10 7.59 11.22 54.34
N SER A 11 7.51 9.95 53.93
CA SER A 11 8.68 9.17 53.55
C SER A 11 9.11 9.55 52.13
N PRO A 12 10.43 9.71 51.86
CA PRO A 12 10.89 9.97 50.50
C PRO A 12 10.80 8.69 49.67
N ASN A 13 10.06 8.78 48.56
CA ASN A 13 9.89 7.69 47.59
C ASN A 13 11.26 7.31 46.96
N PRO A 14 11.76 6.06 47.09
CA PRO A 14 13.10 5.67 46.68
C PRO A 14 13.27 5.44 45.18
N TYR A 15 12.21 5.58 44.36
CA TYR A 15 12.31 5.37 42.92
C TYR A 15 12.69 6.67 42.20
N PRO A 16 13.80 6.69 41.44
CA PRO A 16 14.12 7.84 40.61
C PRO A 16 12.97 8.07 39.63
N ARG A 17 12.51 9.33 39.52
CA ARG A 17 11.51 9.73 38.51
C ARG A 17 12.12 9.42 37.13
N LEU A 18 11.83 8.24 36.60
CA LEU A 18 12.13 7.89 35.22
C LEU A 18 11.58 9.00 34.35
N ASN A 19 12.45 9.61 33.54
CA ASN A 19 12.06 10.61 32.56
C ASN A 19 10.84 10.08 31.81
N LEU A 20 9.77 10.88 31.71
CA LEU A 20 8.48 10.48 31.15
C LEU A 20 8.63 9.74 29.80
N LEU A 21 9.62 10.15 29.01
CA LEU A 21 10.03 9.53 27.74
C LEU A 21 10.57 8.10 27.88
N HIS A 22 11.40 7.82 28.88
CA HIS A 22 11.89 6.47 29.16
C HIS A 22 10.76 5.55 29.65
N ALA A 23 9.86 6.06 30.48
CA ALA A 23 8.69 5.30 30.93
C ALA A 23 7.72 5.00 29.78
N GLN A 24 7.54 5.93 28.84
CA GLN A 24 6.73 5.71 27.63
C GLN A 24 7.41 4.73 26.66
N ALA A 25 8.73 4.83 26.46
CA ALA A 25 9.49 3.89 25.63
C ALA A 25 9.40 2.47 26.19
N LEU A 26 9.55 2.29 27.51
CA LEU A 26 9.44 0.98 28.15
C LEU A 26 8.02 0.39 27.99
N LYS A 27 6.97 1.22 28.11
CA LYS A 27 5.57 0.79 27.93
C LYS A 27 5.30 0.35 26.49
N ILE A 28 5.85 1.04 25.50
CA ILE A 28 5.70 0.68 24.08
C ILE A 28 6.46 -0.61 23.79
N VAL A 29 7.70 -0.75 24.25
CA VAL A 29 8.48 -1.97 24.10
C VAL A 29 7.80 -3.16 24.78
N LEU A 30 7.25 -2.97 25.97
CA LEU A 30 6.51 -4.01 26.69
C LEU A 30 5.21 -4.36 25.97
N ALA A 31 4.48 -3.39 25.42
CA ALA A 31 3.27 -3.63 24.65
C ALA A 31 3.55 -4.38 23.35
N VAL A 32 4.63 -4.03 22.63
CA VAL A 32 5.07 -4.72 21.41
C VAL A 32 5.55 -6.14 21.74
N TYR A 33 6.31 -6.33 22.82
CA TYR A 33 6.75 -7.63 23.29
C TYR A 33 5.57 -8.51 23.71
N VAL A 34 4.62 -7.97 24.49
CA VAL A 34 3.39 -8.68 24.87
C VAL A 34 2.61 -9.02 23.62
N PHE A 35 2.37 -8.10 22.69
CA PHE A 35 1.61 -8.41 21.47
C PHE A 35 2.30 -9.48 20.60
N ALA A 36 3.63 -9.41 20.45
CA ALA A 36 4.41 -10.40 19.72
C ALA A 36 4.42 -11.77 20.42
N ALA A 37 4.55 -11.79 21.75
CA ALA A 37 4.51 -13.00 22.56
C ALA A 37 3.11 -13.62 22.57
N THR A 38 2.05 -12.83 22.71
CA THR A 38 0.66 -13.30 22.63
C THR A 38 0.34 -13.81 21.22
N ALA A 39 0.84 -13.18 20.16
CA ALA A 39 0.70 -13.70 18.80
C ALA A 39 1.43 -15.05 18.60
N LEU A 40 2.65 -15.20 19.13
CA LEU A 40 3.41 -16.46 19.12
C LEU A 40 2.75 -17.56 19.97
N ILE A 41 2.21 -17.19 21.13
CA ILE A 41 1.50 -18.08 22.06
C ILE A 41 0.11 -18.45 21.56
N ILE A 42 -0.55 -17.66 20.70
CA ILE A 42 -1.87 -18.02 20.14
C ILE A 42 -1.72 -18.86 18.87
N LEU A 43 -0.71 -18.61 18.02
CA LEU A 43 -0.57 -19.29 16.74
C LEU A 43 -0.20 -20.79 16.86
N VAL A 44 0.62 -21.17 17.84
CA VAL A 44 1.01 -22.58 18.05
C VAL A 44 -0.15 -23.43 18.64
N PRO A 45 -0.90 -22.96 19.66
CA PRO A 45 -2.08 -23.65 20.15
C PRO A 45 -3.25 -23.61 19.19
N LEU A 46 -3.36 -22.64 18.28
CA LEU A 46 -4.47 -22.58 17.32
C LEU A 46 -4.45 -23.79 16.38
N ARG A 47 -3.27 -24.21 15.87
CA ARG A 47 -3.17 -25.42 15.04
C ARG A 47 -3.61 -26.66 15.83
N MET A 48 -3.09 -26.82 17.04
CA MET A 48 -3.44 -27.94 17.91
C MET A 48 -4.92 -27.90 18.31
N PHE A 49 -5.48 -26.72 18.54
CA PHE A 49 -6.90 -26.51 18.83
C PHE A 49 -7.76 -26.90 17.63
N VAL A 50 -7.41 -26.47 16.42
CA VAL A 50 -8.14 -26.82 15.19
C VAL A 50 -8.11 -28.33 14.95
N VAL A 51 -6.96 -28.98 15.12
CA VAL A 51 -6.82 -30.44 14.98
C VAL A 51 -7.60 -31.18 16.07
N ASN A 52 -7.41 -30.80 17.35
CA ASN A 52 -8.03 -31.48 18.48
C ASN A 52 -9.56 -31.34 18.51
N ASN A 53 -10.09 -30.24 17.96
CA ASN A 53 -11.54 -30.00 17.87
C ASN A 53 -12.14 -30.42 16.51
N ASN A 54 -11.39 -31.14 15.66
CA ASN A 54 -11.83 -31.55 14.32
C ASN A 54 -12.37 -30.39 13.45
N LEU A 55 -11.84 -29.17 13.63
CA LEU A 55 -12.27 -27.98 12.89
C LEU A 55 -11.65 -27.90 11.48
N ASN A 56 -10.97 -28.95 11.02
CA ASN A 56 -10.28 -28.99 9.72
C ASN A 56 -11.23 -28.79 8.52
N TRP A 57 -12.52 -29.07 8.68
CA TRP A 57 -13.55 -28.80 7.67
C TRP A 57 -13.81 -27.30 7.48
N TRP A 58 -13.57 -26.49 8.52
CA TRP A 58 -13.81 -25.05 8.53
C TRP A 58 -12.52 -24.23 8.41
N ILE A 59 -11.46 -24.66 9.10
CA ILE A 59 -10.14 -24.03 9.10
C ILE A 59 -9.15 -25.04 8.54
N LYS A 60 -8.88 -24.95 7.23
CA LYS A 60 -7.87 -25.79 6.58
C LYS A 60 -6.47 -25.37 6.99
N LEU A 61 -5.76 -26.26 7.66
CA LEU A 61 -4.38 -26.04 8.11
C LEU A 61 -3.40 -26.36 6.97
N PRO A 62 -2.30 -25.60 6.83
CA PRO A 62 -1.27 -25.91 5.83
C PRO A 62 -0.60 -27.27 6.11
N PRO A 63 -0.20 -28.00 5.04
CA PRO A 63 0.43 -29.31 5.16
C PRO A 63 1.78 -29.24 5.89
N ASN A 64 2.20 -30.34 6.53
CA ASN A 64 3.48 -30.41 7.23
C ASN A 64 4.65 -30.28 6.24
N LYS A 65 5.70 -29.54 6.65
CA LYS A 65 6.88 -29.16 5.84
C LYS A 65 7.66 -30.32 5.18
N SER A 66 7.37 -31.58 5.48
CA SER A 66 8.17 -32.74 5.06
C SER A 66 7.80 -33.37 3.70
N GLN A 67 6.77 -32.90 3.00
CA GLN A 67 6.32 -33.49 1.73
C GLN A 67 6.43 -32.57 0.50
N VAL A 68 6.82 -31.31 0.66
CA VAL A 68 6.87 -30.33 -0.45
C VAL A 68 8.31 -30.11 -0.96
N SER A 69 9.29 -30.85 -0.43
CA SER A 69 10.72 -30.56 -0.61
C SER A 69 11.34 -31.03 -1.93
N SER A 70 10.58 -31.49 -2.92
CA SER A 70 11.19 -32.18 -4.07
C SER A 70 10.78 -31.73 -5.47
N LEU A 71 10.00 -30.65 -5.66
CA LEU A 71 9.49 -30.36 -7.01
C LEU A 71 9.46 -28.91 -7.51
N LEU A 72 10.00 -27.92 -6.81
CA LEU A 72 10.00 -26.54 -7.35
C LEU A 72 11.32 -25.80 -7.06
N ASP A 73 12.27 -25.99 -7.96
CA ASP A 73 13.46 -25.15 -8.12
C ASP A 73 13.10 -23.74 -8.64
N GLN A 74 13.97 -22.76 -8.32
CA GLN A 74 14.21 -21.46 -8.99
C GLN A 74 13.59 -20.13 -8.52
N HIS A 75 12.98 -20.00 -7.34
CA HIS A 75 12.49 -18.69 -6.88
C HIS A 75 13.09 -18.26 -5.52
N TRP A 76 14.17 -17.47 -5.51
CA TRP A 76 14.85 -17.11 -4.26
C TRP A 76 13.96 -16.31 -3.29
N VAL A 77 13.07 -15.43 -3.80
CA VAL A 77 12.13 -14.69 -2.93
C VAL A 77 11.11 -15.64 -2.32
N ASP A 78 10.61 -16.61 -3.09
CA ASP A 78 9.67 -17.60 -2.57
C ASP A 78 10.34 -18.59 -1.61
N ASN A 79 11.60 -18.94 -1.84
CA ASN A 79 12.40 -19.73 -0.91
C ASN A 79 12.61 -18.98 0.40
N LEU A 80 13.01 -17.71 0.36
CA LEU A 80 13.15 -16.87 1.54
C LEU A 80 11.82 -16.76 2.30
N ARG A 81 10.72 -16.54 1.57
CA ARG A 81 9.36 -16.41 2.13
C ARG A 81 8.86 -17.70 2.77
N ARG A 82 9.09 -18.86 2.15
CA ARG A 82 8.47 -20.13 2.57
C ARG A 82 9.39 -20.98 3.45
N GLN A 83 10.66 -21.11 3.09
CA GLN A 83 11.60 -22.02 3.74
C GLN A 83 12.33 -21.36 4.91
N ASP A 84 12.90 -20.18 4.70
CA ASP A 84 13.76 -19.53 5.69
C ASP A 84 12.98 -18.81 6.78
N ILE A 85 12.05 -17.93 6.38
CA ILE A 85 11.32 -17.05 7.31
C ILE A 85 9.95 -17.64 7.69
N GLY A 86 9.28 -18.26 6.72
CA GLY A 86 7.91 -18.72 6.82
C GLY A 86 6.88 -17.63 6.47
N ALA A 87 5.81 -18.01 5.78
CA ALA A 87 4.87 -17.08 5.14
C ALA A 87 4.23 -16.07 6.11
N ALA A 88 3.89 -16.49 7.33
CA ALA A 88 3.30 -15.60 8.34
C ALA A 88 4.29 -14.53 8.82
N ASN A 89 5.53 -14.93 9.13
CA ASN A 89 6.58 -14.01 9.55
C ASN A 89 6.97 -13.05 8.40
N TYR A 90 6.99 -13.55 7.16
CA TYR A 90 7.24 -12.72 5.99
C TYR A 90 6.19 -11.61 5.84
N ARG A 91 4.91 -11.92 6.03
CA ARG A 91 3.82 -10.91 6.03
C ARG A 91 3.95 -9.90 7.16
N LEU A 92 4.40 -10.31 8.34
CA LEU A 92 4.70 -9.39 9.43
C LEU A 92 5.85 -8.43 9.08
N LEU A 93 6.89 -8.92 8.41
CA LEU A 93 7.98 -8.09 7.90
C LEU A 93 7.49 -7.10 6.84
N LEU A 94 6.64 -7.55 5.91
CA LEU A 94 6.00 -6.68 4.92
C LEU A 94 5.14 -5.59 5.58
N ALA A 95 4.33 -5.95 6.58
CA ALA A 95 3.55 -4.99 7.35
C ALA A 95 4.46 -3.98 8.09
N GLY A 96 5.55 -4.46 8.70
CA GLY A 96 6.57 -3.61 9.33
C GLY A 96 7.22 -2.64 8.33
N TYR A 97 7.56 -3.11 7.12
CA TYR A 97 8.05 -2.28 6.03
C TYR A 97 7.03 -1.20 5.64
N CYS A 98 5.75 -1.56 5.47
CA CYS A 98 4.70 -0.59 5.17
C CYS A 98 4.57 0.48 6.25
N VAL A 99 4.55 0.09 7.52
CA VAL A 99 4.50 1.04 8.65
C VAL A 99 5.72 1.95 8.65
N PHE A 100 6.90 1.42 8.38
CA PHE A 100 8.13 2.20 8.29
C PHE A 100 8.08 3.24 7.15
N VAL A 101 7.68 2.82 5.94
CA VAL A 101 7.56 3.72 4.77
C VAL A 101 6.50 4.80 5.01
N VAL A 102 5.34 4.45 5.58
CA VAL A 102 4.31 5.41 5.97
C VAL A 102 4.83 6.37 7.04
N GLY A 103 5.57 5.87 8.03
CA GLY A 103 6.21 6.68 9.07
C GLY A 103 7.16 7.72 8.49
N ILE A 104 8.05 7.32 7.57
CA ILE A 104 8.93 8.24 6.83
C ILE A 104 8.11 9.25 6.03
N GLY A 105 7.05 8.80 5.34
CA GLY A 105 6.16 9.66 4.58
C GLY A 105 5.50 10.75 5.43
N ILE A 106 4.97 10.38 6.60
CA ILE A 106 4.38 11.31 7.56
C ILE A 106 5.44 12.31 8.04
N LEU A 107 6.62 11.84 8.44
CA LEU A 107 7.72 12.71 8.85
C LEU A 107 8.11 13.70 7.74
N ALA A 108 8.22 13.24 6.50
CA ALA A 108 8.51 14.09 5.34
C ALA A 108 7.43 15.17 5.15
N VAL A 109 6.15 14.80 5.21
CA VAL A 109 5.04 15.76 5.11
C VAL A 109 5.08 16.79 6.23
N LEU A 110 5.32 16.38 7.48
CA LEU A 110 5.40 17.29 8.62
C LEU A 110 6.56 18.29 8.51
N GLN A 111 7.68 17.88 7.92
CA GLN A 111 8.82 18.77 7.68
C GLN A 111 8.55 19.72 6.50
N LEU A 112 7.95 19.21 5.41
CA LEU A 112 7.67 19.97 4.18
C LEU A 112 6.49 20.94 4.32
N GLN A 113 5.57 20.70 5.27
CA GLN A 113 4.43 21.58 5.55
C GLN A 113 4.80 23.05 5.78
N LYS A 114 6.03 23.32 6.26
CA LYS A 114 6.50 24.67 6.58
C LYS A 114 7.03 25.45 5.37
N VAL A 115 7.33 24.78 4.26
CA VAL A 115 8.13 25.35 3.16
C VAL A 115 7.47 25.18 1.79
N VAL A 116 6.60 24.17 1.62
CA VAL A 116 6.16 23.72 0.30
C VAL A 116 4.63 23.82 0.11
N GLU A 117 4.21 24.18 -1.10
CA GLU A 117 2.82 24.22 -1.54
C GLU A 117 2.06 22.90 -1.34
N VAL A 118 0.74 23.02 -1.17
CA VAL A 118 -0.20 21.91 -0.91
C VAL A 118 -0.16 20.81 -1.98
N ASP A 119 -0.01 21.18 -3.25
CA ASP A 119 0.05 20.21 -4.36
C ASP A 119 1.28 19.31 -4.28
N THR A 120 2.46 19.88 -3.99
CA THR A 120 3.68 19.07 -3.84
C THR A 120 3.60 18.21 -2.59
N ARG A 121 2.97 18.69 -1.51
CA ARG A 121 2.64 17.86 -0.33
C ARG A 121 1.74 16.68 -0.69
N ARG A 122 0.72 16.87 -1.54
CA ARG A 122 -0.14 15.79 -2.02
C ARG A 122 0.63 14.74 -2.82
N LYS A 123 1.66 15.15 -3.58
CA LYS A 123 2.52 14.24 -4.34
C LYS A 123 3.51 13.45 -3.46
N VAL A 124 3.81 13.90 -2.24
CA VAL A 124 4.54 13.06 -1.27
C VAL A 124 3.75 11.79 -0.97
N PHE A 125 2.44 11.86 -0.78
CA PHE A 125 1.61 10.67 -0.56
C PHE A 125 1.60 9.73 -1.76
N HIS A 126 1.68 10.26 -3.00
CA HIS A 126 1.82 9.44 -4.21
C HIS A 126 3.15 8.69 -4.20
N GLY A 127 4.25 9.37 -3.87
CA GLY A 127 5.56 8.75 -3.71
C GLY A 127 5.60 7.69 -2.60
N VAL A 128 4.91 7.94 -1.48
CA VAL A 128 4.77 6.96 -0.38
C VAL A 128 4.04 5.71 -0.86
N MET A 129 2.96 5.85 -1.65
CA MET A 129 2.27 4.70 -2.23
C MET A 129 3.17 3.92 -3.19
N VAL A 130 3.95 4.59 -4.04
CA VAL A 130 4.92 3.92 -4.93
C VAL A 130 5.96 3.15 -4.12
N ALA A 131 6.61 3.80 -3.15
CA ALA A 131 7.64 3.16 -2.32
C ALA A 131 7.08 1.98 -1.51
N MET A 132 5.84 2.09 -1.05
CA MET A 132 5.20 1.06 -0.24
C MET A 132 4.72 -0.12 -1.08
N LEU A 133 4.03 0.12 -2.20
CA LEU A 133 3.26 -0.89 -2.93
C LEU A 133 3.99 -1.46 -4.16
N LEU A 134 4.78 -0.66 -4.87
CA LEU A 134 5.45 -1.11 -6.10
C LEU A 134 6.41 -2.30 -5.86
N PRO A 135 7.29 -2.30 -4.85
CA PRO A 135 8.18 -3.44 -4.62
C PRO A 135 7.46 -4.63 -3.97
N THR A 136 6.38 -4.39 -3.22
CA THR A 136 5.80 -5.39 -2.30
C THR A 136 4.60 -6.14 -2.87
N ILE A 137 3.81 -5.55 -3.77
CA ILE A 137 2.68 -6.22 -4.42
C ILE A 137 3.11 -7.53 -5.12
N PRO A 138 4.19 -7.57 -5.92
CA PRO A 138 4.64 -8.82 -6.53
C PRO A 138 5.04 -9.89 -5.51
N MET A 139 5.46 -9.51 -4.30
CA MET A 139 5.90 -10.45 -3.28
C MET A 139 4.73 -11.24 -2.66
N ASP A 140 3.62 -10.58 -2.33
CA ASP A 140 2.41 -11.22 -1.80
C ASP A 140 1.15 -10.44 -2.24
N PRO A 141 0.66 -10.65 -3.47
CA PRO A 141 -0.39 -9.81 -4.04
C PRO A 141 -1.74 -9.97 -3.34
N VAL A 142 -2.06 -11.17 -2.84
CA VAL A 142 -3.31 -11.44 -2.12
C VAL A 142 -3.31 -10.76 -0.75
N PHE A 143 -2.18 -10.78 -0.04
CA PHE A 143 -2.03 -10.02 1.22
C PHE A 143 -2.25 -8.53 1.01
N PHE A 144 -1.61 -7.93 0.00
CA PHE A 144 -1.79 -6.50 -0.30
C PHE A 144 -3.19 -6.17 -0.79
N ALA A 145 -3.82 -7.04 -1.58
CA ALA A 145 -5.20 -6.86 -2.00
C ALA A 145 -6.16 -6.80 -0.81
N LEU A 146 -6.01 -7.72 0.15
CA LEU A 146 -6.80 -7.71 1.39
C LEU A 146 -6.49 -6.46 2.23
N ALA A 147 -5.21 -6.13 2.43
CA ALA A 147 -4.81 -4.95 3.20
C ALA A 147 -5.42 -3.67 2.61
N LEU A 148 -5.42 -3.52 1.29
CA LEU A 148 -6.03 -2.37 0.60
C LEU A 148 -7.55 -2.34 0.76
N ILE A 149 -8.24 -3.49 0.77
CA ILE A 149 -9.68 -3.57 1.05
C ILE A 149 -9.97 -3.12 2.49
N ILE A 150 -9.21 -3.60 3.47
CA ILE A 150 -9.37 -3.24 4.88
C ILE A 150 -9.12 -1.73 5.07
N VAL A 151 -8.03 -1.20 4.50
CA VAL A 151 -7.71 0.24 4.59
C VAL A 151 -8.79 1.08 3.91
N LEU A 152 -9.31 0.65 2.75
CA LEU A 152 -10.43 1.33 2.09
C LEU A 152 -11.68 1.32 2.97
N ALA A 153 -12.03 0.19 3.57
CA ALA A 153 -13.16 0.09 4.49
C ALA A 153 -13.00 1.04 5.69
N VAL A 154 -11.80 1.12 6.26
CA VAL A 154 -11.48 2.08 7.33
C VAL A 154 -11.64 3.52 6.85
N PHE A 155 -11.12 3.88 5.67
CA PHE A 155 -11.26 5.23 5.11
C PHE A 155 -12.72 5.60 4.86
N LEU A 156 -13.52 4.68 4.31
CA LEU A 156 -14.96 4.89 4.09
C LEU A 156 -15.70 5.02 5.42
N MET A 157 -15.36 4.22 6.43
CA MET A 157 -15.97 4.29 7.75
C MET A 157 -15.63 5.60 8.48
N LEU A 158 -14.37 6.03 8.41
CA LEU A 158 -13.94 7.33 8.95
C LEU A 158 -14.65 8.49 8.25
N ASP A 159 -14.76 8.44 6.92
CA ASP A 159 -15.46 9.48 6.19
C ASP A 159 -16.97 9.48 6.48
N LEU A 160 -17.57 8.30 6.66
CA LEU A 160 -18.96 8.17 7.10
C LEU A 160 -19.16 8.82 8.48
N PHE A 161 -18.30 8.53 9.46
CA PHE A 161 -18.39 9.16 10.78
C PHE A 161 -18.23 10.68 10.71
N ARG A 162 -17.36 11.19 9.84
CA ARG A 162 -17.21 12.61 9.57
C ARG A 162 -18.48 13.20 8.96
N ALA A 163 -19.00 12.59 7.89
CA ALA A 163 -20.14 13.07 7.12
C ALA A 163 -21.45 13.02 7.92
N SER A 164 -21.65 11.99 8.74
CA SER A 164 -22.78 11.87 9.67
C SER A 164 -22.66 12.79 10.89
N GLN A 165 -21.59 13.60 11.00
CA GLN A 165 -21.35 14.54 12.08
C GLN A 165 -21.36 13.94 13.49
N LEU A 166 -21.14 12.63 13.62
CA LEU A 166 -21.25 11.90 14.90
C LEU A 166 -20.24 12.41 15.94
N PRO A 167 -20.69 13.04 17.04
CA PRO A 167 -19.81 13.34 18.17
C PRO A 167 -19.38 12.02 18.84
N PRO A 168 -18.16 11.89 19.40
CA PRO A 168 -17.10 12.91 19.55
C PRO A 168 -16.07 12.93 18.40
N ILE A 169 -16.18 12.06 17.41
CA ILE A 169 -15.12 11.78 16.42
C ILE A 169 -15.12 12.76 15.23
N SER A 170 -16.29 13.28 14.85
CA SER A 170 -16.45 14.10 13.64
C SER A 170 -15.62 15.39 13.63
N ARG A 171 -15.53 16.10 14.77
CA ARG A 171 -14.80 17.38 14.86
C ARG A 171 -13.27 17.23 14.79
N PRO A 172 -12.61 16.35 15.57
CA PRO A 172 -11.18 16.09 15.43
C PRO A 172 -10.80 15.65 14.01
N LEU A 173 -11.61 14.77 13.40
CA LEU A 173 -11.34 14.24 12.06
C LEU A 173 -11.45 15.33 10.98
N THR A 174 -12.47 16.19 11.05
CA THR A 174 -12.62 17.33 10.13
C THR A 174 -11.43 18.28 10.23
N ASN A 175 -11.00 18.62 11.46
CA ASN A 175 -9.86 19.51 11.67
C ASN A 175 -8.54 18.90 11.17
N PHE A 176 -8.35 17.59 11.37
CA PHE A 176 -7.17 16.87 10.89
C PHE A 176 -7.11 16.82 9.35
N LEU A 177 -8.24 16.60 8.69
CA LEU A 177 -8.29 16.48 7.24
C LEU A 177 -8.27 17.82 6.52
N ALA A 178 -8.76 18.91 7.13
CA ALA A 178 -8.90 20.23 6.50
C ALA A 178 -7.66 20.72 5.71
N PRO A 179 -6.40 20.54 6.19
CA PRO A 179 -5.21 20.95 5.43
C PRO A 179 -4.93 20.14 4.15
N TYR A 180 -5.59 19.01 3.96
CA TYR A 180 -5.35 18.06 2.86
C TYR A 180 -6.51 17.98 1.86
N VAL A 181 -7.60 18.71 2.15
CA VAL A 181 -8.77 18.89 1.28
C VAL A 181 -8.41 19.86 0.15
N ASP A 182 -8.82 19.54 -1.07
CA ASP A 182 -8.65 20.40 -2.25
C ASP A 182 -9.99 21.01 -2.69
N GLY A 183 -9.96 22.01 -3.57
CA GLY A 183 -11.13 22.68 -4.14
C GLY A 183 -12.17 21.72 -4.74
N ARG A 184 -11.73 20.53 -5.17
CA ARG A 184 -12.60 19.46 -5.70
C ARG A 184 -13.41 18.76 -4.61
N ASP A 185 -12.87 18.66 -3.40
CA ASP A 185 -13.48 17.99 -2.26
C ASP A 185 -14.57 18.87 -1.59
N HIS A 186 -14.62 20.17 -1.89
CA HIS A 186 -15.68 21.08 -1.42
C HIS A 186 -17.00 20.97 -2.20
N ARG A 187 -17.03 20.16 -3.28
CA ARG A 187 -18.23 19.99 -4.14
C ARG A 187 -19.18 18.89 -3.65
N GLY A 188 -18.86 18.21 -2.54
CA GLY A 188 -19.70 17.16 -1.97
C GLY A 188 -19.42 16.92 -0.49
N PRO A 189 -20.22 16.08 0.18
CA PRO A 189 -20.09 15.82 1.61
C PRO A 189 -18.91 14.91 1.96
N VAL A 190 -18.26 14.25 0.98
CA VAL A 190 -17.18 13.25 1.11
C VAL A 190 -15.84 13.89 0.71
N ILE A 191 -14.76 13.66 1.50
CA ILE A 191 -13.40 14.07 1.11
C ILE A 191 -12.81 12.96 0.26
N VAL A 192 -12.88 13.13 -1.07
CA VAL A 192 -12.70 12.01 -2.00
C VAL A 192 -11.26 11.82 -2.45
N SER A 193 -10.43 12.85 -2.35
CA SER A 193 -9.07 12.83 -2.92
C SER A 193 -8.17 11.69 -2.40
N HIS A 194 -8.19 11.39 -1.09
CA HIS A 194 -7.39 10.30 -0.51
C HIS A 194 -7.96 8.92 -0.83
N ILE A 195 -9.29 8.83 -0.94
CA ILE A 195 -10.00 7.60 -1.32
C ILE A 195 -9.68 7.27 -2.78
N PHE A 196 -9.68 8.26 -3.67
CA PHE A 196 -9.35 8.05 -5.09
C PHE A 196 -7.89 7.69 -5.32
N LEU A 197 -6.94 8.22 -4.55
CA LEU A 197 -5.55 7.76 -4.60
C LEU A 197 -5.45 6.26 -4.26
N LEU A 198 -6.10 5.84 -3.16
CA LEU A 198 -6.11 4.45 -2.72
C LEU A 198 -6.77 3.53 -3.75
N ILE A 199 -7.97 3.89 -4.20
CA ILE A 199 -8.75 3.13 -5.18
C ILE A 199 -8.00 3.05 -6.52
N GLY A 200 -7.39 4.14 -6.98
CA GLY A 200 -6.61 4.17 -8.22
C GLY A 200 -5.42 3.23 -8.22
N CYS A 201 -4.77 3.06 -7.07
CA CYS A 201 -3.72 2.07 -6.88
C CYS A 201 -4.28 0.63 -6.79
N ALA A 202 -5.42 0.45 -6.11
CA ALA A 202 -5.93 -0.87 -5.74
C ALA A 202 -6.76 -1.56 -6.84
N ILE A 203 -7.54 -0.84 -7.65
CA ILE A 203 -8.42 -1.44 -8.66
C ILE A 203 -7.64 -2.36 -9.61
N PRO A 204 -6.52 -1.95 -10.23
CA PRO A 204 -5.77 -2.83 -11.13
C PRO A 204 -5.27 -4.11 -10.46
N LEU A 205 -4.92 -4.06 -9.17
CA LEU A 205 -4.56 -5.27 -8.40
C LEU A 205 -5.77 -6.19 -8.25
N TRP A 206 -6.91 -5.68 -7.80
CA TRP A 206 -8.13 -6.48 -7.61
C TRP A 206 -8.62 -7.09 -8.93
N LEU A 207 -8.63 -6.32 -10.02
CA LEU A 207 -9.00 -6.84 -11.34
C LEU A 207 -8.03 -7.91 -11.83
N SER A 208 -6.72 -7.74 -11.58
CA SER A 208 -5.73 -8.74 -11.95
C SER A 208 -5.88 -10.04 -11.16
N LEU A 209 -6.26 -9.97 -9.88
CA LEU A 209 -6.51 -11.16 -9.06
C LEU A 209 -7.84 -11.83 -9.39
N ALA A 210 -8.86 -11.06 -9.77
CA ALA A 210 -10.16 -11.62 -10.18
C ALA A 210 -10.08 -12.46 -11.47
N ASP A 211 -9.08 -12.20 -12.31
CA ASP A 211 -8.81 -12.96 -13.54
C ASP A 211 -8.11 -14.31 -13.27
N ILE A 212 -7.53 -14.50 -12.09
CA ILE A 212 -6.86 -15.76 -11.75
C ILE A 212 -7.93 -16.79 -11.37
N GLN A 213 -8.17 -17.76 -12.25
CA GLN A 213 -9.07 -18.88 -11.97
C GLN A 213 -8.52 -19.73 -10.82
N GLN A 214 -9.28 -19.87 -9.74
CA GLN A 214 -8.98 -20.81 -8.68
C GLN A 214 -9.41 -22.21 -9.11
N THR A 215 -8.46 -23.12 -9.27
CA THR A 215 -8.74 -24.55 -9.48
C THR A 215 -9.29 -25.15 -8.18
N GLU A 216 -10.13 -26.19 -8.24
CA GLU A 216 -10.77 -26.78 -7.05
C GLU A 216 -9.76 -27.31 -5.99
N ASP A 217 -8.52 -27.60 -6.41
CA ASP A 217 -7.39 -27.98 -5.55
C ASP A 217 -6.70 -26.79 -4.83
N ALA A 218 -7.07 -25.54 -5.15
CA ALA A 218 -6.45 -24.32 -4.63
C ALA A 218 -6.53 -24.19 -3.10
N VAL A 219 -7.44 -24.94 -2.46
CA VAL A 219 -7.52 -24.95 -1.00
C VAL A 219 -6.31 -25.63 -0.33
N SER A 220 -5.50 -26.35 -1.11
CA SER A 220 -4.21 -26.91 -0.67
C SER A 220 -3.01 -25.96 -0.92
N GLU A 221 -3.15 -24.99 -1.84
CA GLU A 221 -2.11 -23.99 -2.17
C GLU A 221 -2.22 -22.70 -1.34
N GLY A 222 -3.33 -22.48 -0.66
CA GLY A 222 -3.48 -21.40 0.31
C GLY A 222 -3.59 -20.01 -0.34
N TRP A 223 -2.67 -19.10 -0.02
CA TRP A 223 -2.68 -17.69 -0.46
C TRP A 223 -1.87 -17.45 -1.75
N GLU A 224 -1.50 -18.51 -2.45
CA GLU A 224 -0.62 -18.44 -3.61
C GLU A 224 -1.38 -18.11 -4.89
N VAL A 225 -0.70 -17.44 -5.81
CA VAL A 225 -1.24 -17.08 -7.13
C VAL A 225 -0.48 -17.84 -8.20
N SER A 226 -1.21 -18.37 -9.18
CA SER A 226 -0.65 -19.19 -10.26
C SER A 226 0.34 -18.42 -11.14
N TYR A 227 0.12 -17.11 -11.31
CA TYR A 227 1.03 -16.24 -12.06
C TYR A 227 0.99 -14.81 -11.52
N ARG A 228 2.04 -14.04 -11.83
CA ARG A 228 2.18 -12.61 -11.51
C ARG A 228 2.51 -11.84 -12.78
N ASN A 229 1.94 -10.65 -12.94
CA ASN A 229 2.14 -9.83 -14.12
C ASN A 229 2.22 -8.33 -13.78
N LEU A 230 2.56 -7.52 -14.78
CA LEU A 230 2.67 -6.07 -14.63
C LEU A 230 1.33 -5.38 -14.32
N SER A 231 0.21 -5.98 -14.70
CA SER A 231 -1.10 -5.36 -14.51
C SER A 231 -1.47 -5.23 -13.02
N MET A 232 -0.89 -6.07 -12.15
CA MET A 232 -1.08 -5.97 -10.69
C MET A 232 -0.55 -4.66 -10.09
N VAL A 233 0.45 -4.03 -10.71
CA VAL A 233 1.09 -2.80 -10.22
C VAL A 233 0.80 -1.57 -11.08
N SER A 234 0.06 -1.73 -12.19
CA SER A 234 -0.19 -0.65 -13.14
C SER A 234 -0.91 0.54 -12.50
N GLY A 235 -1.79 0.33 -11.53
CA GLY A 235 -2.45 1.42 -10.81
C GLY A 235 -1.49 2.28 -9.99
N VAL A 236 -0.57 1.62 -9.28
CA VAL A 236 0.49 2.29 -8.50
C VAL A 236 1.41 3.09 -9.41
N ILE A 237 1.78 2.54 -10.58
CA ILE A 237 2.62 3.23 -11.56
C ILE A 237 1.86 4.43 -12.16
N CYS A 238 0.60 4.23 -12.57
CA CYS A 238 -0.22 5.25 -13.20
C CYS A 238 -0.44 6.46 -12.29
N VAL A 239 -1.01 6.23 -11.11
CA VAL A 239 -1.34 7.31 -10.17
C VAL A 239 -0.06 7.79 -9.48
N GLY A 240 0.71 6.86 -8.92
CA GLY A 240 1.84 7.19 -8.07
C GLY A 240 3.02 7.83 -8.82
N MET A 241 3.34 7.36 -10.03
CA MET A 241 4.45 7.89 -10.83
C MET A 241 3.96 8.80 -11.96
N GLY A 242 3.02 8.33 -12.79
CA GLY A 242 2.51 9.06 -13.95
C GLY A 242 1.89 10.40 -13.60
N ASP A 243 0.79 10.40 -12.83
CA ASP A 243 0.06 11.62 -12.42
C ASP A 243 0.95 12.57 -11.58
N ALA A 244 1.84 12.02 -10.75
CA ALA A 244 2.83 12.83 -10.04
C ALA A 244 3.81 13.53 -10.98
N ALA A 245 4.40 12.81 -11.94
CA ALA A 245 5.31 13.40 -12.92
C ALA A 245 4.61 14.43 -13.81
N ALA A 246 3.41 14.13 -14.29
CA ALA A 246 2.64 15.00 -15.18
C ALA A 246 2.36 16.36 -14.55
N SER A 247 1.92 16.36 -13.30
CA SER A 247 1.59 17.58 -12.56
C SER A 247 2.83 18.35 -12.07
N LEU A 248 3.90 17.68 -11.65
CA LEU A 248 5.14 18.36 -11.24
C LEU A 248 5.84 19.02 -12.43
N VAL A 249 6.01 18.27 -13.53
CA VAL A 249 6.65 18.77 -14.76
C VAL A 249 5.72 19.75 -15.48
N GLY A 250 4.44 19.44 -15.59
CA GLY A 250 3.45 20.30 -16.25
C GLY A 250 3.28 21.65 -15.56
N ARG A 251 3.38 21.73 -14.22
CA ARG A 251 3.39 23.02 -13.51
C ARG A 251 4.68 23.80 -13.72
N ARG A 252 5.84 23.12 -13.71
CA ARG A 252 7.14 23.79 -13.77
C ARG A 252 7.55 24.19 -15.19
N TYR A 253 7.22 23.37 -16.18
CA TYR A 253 7.71 23.45 -17.55
C TYR A 253 6.60 23.42 -18.61
N GLY A 254 5.34 23.22 -18.23
CA GLY A 254 4.23 23.06 -19.18
C GLY A 254 3.82 24.37 -19.86
N ARG A 255 4.43 24.66 -21.01
CA ARG A 255 4.14 25.83 -21.84
C ARG A 255 3.09 25.52 -22.89
N THR A 256 3.14 24.32 -23.47
CA THR A 256 2.32 23.96 -24.63
C THR A 256 1.07 23.21 -24.16
N LYS A 257 -0.08 23.87 -24.18
CA LYS A 257 -1.34 23.28 -23.73
C LYS A 257 -2.02 22.46 -24.83
N TRP A 258 -2.75 21.43 -24.42
CA TRP A 258 -3.61 20.67 -25.33
C TRP A 258 -4.75 21.55 -25.88
N TYR A 259 -5.10 21.34 -27.15
CA TYR A 259 -6.08 22.19 -27.86
C TYR A 259 -7.53 22.00 -27.39
N TRP A 260 -7.86 20.85 -26.79
CA TRP A 260 -9.21 20.52 -26.32
C TRP A 260 -9.55 21.04 -24.90
N GLY A 261 -8.72 21.92 -24.33
CA GLY A 261 -8.95 22.52 -23.02
C GLY A 261 -8.55 21.62 -21.84
N GLY A 262 -8.75 22.10 -20.61
CA GLY A 262 -8.45 21.36 -19.37
C GLY A 262 -7.11 21.68 -18.69
N GLY A 263 -6.34 22.65 -19.20
CA GLY A 263 -5.12 23.15 -18.53
C GLY A 263 -3.90 22.20 -18.55
N LYS A 264 -4.06 21.01 -19.13
CA LYS A 264 -3.01 19.99 -19.30
C LYS A 264 -2.04 20.38 -20.42
N SER A 265 -0.77 20.05 -20.21
CA SER A 265 0.35 20.43 -21.11
C SER A 265 1.00 19.23 -21.76
N LEU A 266 1.47 19.38 -23.01
CA LEU A 266 2.24 18.35 -23.73
C LEU A 266 3.47 17.90 -22.94
N GLU A 267 4.17 18.82 -22.29
CA GLU A 267 5.36 18.52 -21.49
C GLU A 267 5.01 17.66 -20.26
N GLY A 268 3.84 17.91 -19.66
CA GLY A 268 3.28 17.09 -18.57
C GLY A 268 2.88 15.69 -19.06
N SER A 269 2.23 15.60 -20.20
CA SER A 269 1.88 14.31 -20.83
C SER A 269 3.13 13.50 -21.21
N ALA A 270 4.17 14.15 -21.75
CA ALA A 270 5.45 13.49 -22.00
C ALA A 270 6.09 12.95 -20.71
N ALA A 271 6.07 13.74 -19.63
CA ALA A 271 6.55 13.30 -18.33
C ALA A 271 5.75 12.12 -17.76
N PHE A 272 4.42 12.12 -17.93
CA PHE A 272 3.57 10.99 -17.57
C PHE A 272 4.01 9.72 -18.30
N ALA A 273 4.11 9.78 -19.63
CA ALA A 273 4.42 8.62 -20.46
C ALA A 273 5.80 8.04 -20.12
N ILE A 274 6.80 8.90 -19.90
CA ILE A 274 8.15 8.49 -19.48
C ILE A 274 8.12 7.85 -18.08
N ALA A 275 7.42 8.45 -17.12
CA ALA A 275 7.33 7.92 -15.76
C ALA A 275 6.65 6.55 -15.72
N VAL A 276 5.57 6.37 -16.50
CA VAL A 276 4.90 5.06 -16.63
C VAL A 276 5.80 4.05 -17.32
N TRP A 277 6.49 4.43 -18.39
CA TRP A 277 7.45 3.56 -19.07
C TRP A 277 8.55 3.07 -18.11
N VAL A 278 9.17 3.98 -17.35
CA VAL A 278 10.18 3.63 -16.34
C VAL A 278 9.59 2.73 -15.27
N GLY A 279 8.40 3.04 -14.75
CA GLY A 279 7.74 2.22 -13.72
C GLY A 279 7.40 0.80 -14.19
N LEU A 280 6.91 0.66 -15.42
CA LEU A 280 6.63 -0.63 -16.04
C LEU A 280 7.92 -1.42 -16.27
N MET A 281 8.98 -0.79 -16.79
CA MET A 281 10.27 -1.46 -17.00
C MET A 281 10.94 -1.88 -15.69
N ALA A 282 10.89 -1.03 -14.67
CA ALA A 282 11.40 -1.36 -13.34
C ALA A 282 10.63 -2.54 -12.73
N SER A 283 9.30 -2.56 -12.87
CA SER A 283 8.47 -3.66 -12.39
C SER A 283 8.68 -4.95 -13.20
N TRP A 284 8.91 -4.83 -14.51
CA TRP A 284 9.19 -5.95 -15.41
C TRP A 284 10.49 -6.64 -15.03
N LEU A 285 11.51 -5.83 -14.72
CA LEU A 285 12.78 -6.30 -14.21
C LEU A 285 12.63 -6.90 -12.81
N TRP A 286 11.84 -6.26 -11.94
CA TRP A 286 11.61 -6.76 -10.58
C TRP A 286 10.91 -8.13 -10.55
N LEU A 287 9.92 -8.35 -11.41
CA LEU A 287 9.24 -9.65 -11.53
C LEU A 287 10.22 -10.78 -11.90
N ARG A 288 11.19 -10.48 -12.78
CA ARG A 288 12.23 -11.43 -13.20
C ARG A 288 13.34 -11.58 -12.16
N ALA A 289 13.75 -10.47 -11.57
CA ALA A 289 14.75 -10.46 -10.51
C ALA A 289 14.25 -11.26 -9.29
N GLY A 290 12.97 -11.19 -8.94
CA GLY A 290 12.38 -11.99 -7.86
C GLY A 290 12.11 -13.45 -8.21
N GLY A 291 12.33 -13.84 -9.46
CA GLY A 291 12.17 -15.20 -9.96
C GLY A 291 10.77 -15.53 -10.50
N TRP A 292 9.73 -14.74 -10.24
CA TRP A 292 8.35 -15.10 -10.60
C TRP A 292 8.05 -15.19 -12.10
N VAL A 293 8.93 -14.64 -12.93
CA VAL A 293 8.86 -14.71 -14.39
C VAL A 293 10.26 -15.00 -14.91
N GLU A 294 10.38 -15.91 -15.88
CA GLU A 294 11.67 -16.23 -16.49
C GLU A 294 12.29 -15.01 -17.19
N PHE A 295 13.60 -14.85 -17.06
CA PHE A 295 14.33 -13.79 -17.76
C PHE A 295 14.72 -14.26 -19.16
N ASN A 296 14.14 -13.62 -20.19
CA ASN A 296 14.52 -13.83 -21.58
C ASN A 296 14.97 -12.51 -22.21
N ALA A 297 16.27 -12.40 -22.51
CA ALA A 297 16.85 -11.18 -23.08
C ALA A 297 16.22 -10.78 -24.44
N ARG A 298 15.66 -11.74 -25.20
CA ARG A 298 15.01 -11.48 -26.48
C ARG A 298 13.68 -10.74 -26.34
N GLU A 299 13.05 -10.79 -25.16
CA GLU A 299 11.80 -10.10 -24.88
C GLU A 299 11.99 -8.62 -24.54
N VAL A 300 13.22 -8.21 -24.16
CA VAL A 300 13.51 -6.86 -23.68
C VAL A 300 13.07 -5.78 -24.69
N PRO A 301 13.42 -5.85 -25.99
CA PRO A 301 12.99 -4.83 -26.95
C PRO A 301 11.45 -4.78 -27.10
N GLY A 302 10.79 -5.94 -27.07
CA GLY A 302 9.34 -6.05 -27.14
C GLY A 302 8.67 -5.43 -25.91
N ALA A 303 9.18 -5.75 -24.72
CA ALA A 303 8.71 -5.19 -23.46
C ALA A 303 8.87 -3.66 -23.42
N MET A 304 10.03 -3.13 -23.86
CA MET A 304 10.27 -1.69 -23.93
C MET A 304 9.27 -0.98 -24.85
N TRP A 305 9.02 -1.53 -26.04
CA TRP A 305 8.07 -0.94 -27.00
C TRP A 305 6.63 -1.01 -26.49
N LYS A 306 6.21 -2.16 -25.96
CA LYS A 306 4.87 -2.32 -25.38
C LYS A 306 4.68 -1.40 -24.18
N ALA A 307 5.66 -1.29 -23.28
CA ALA A 307 5.58 -0.41 -22.12
C ALA A 307 5.47 1.06 -22.55
N LEU A 308 6.16 1.44 -23.63
CA LEU A 308 6.10 2.80 -24.17
C LEU A 308 4.72 3.06 -24.76
N ALA A 309 4.17 2.12 -25.54
CA ALA A 309 2.82 2.20 -26.10
C ALA A 309 1.74 2.27 -25.00
N ALA A 310 1.89 1.49 -23.92
CA ALA A 310 1.00 1.55 -22.77
C ALA A 310 1.08 2.91 -22.06
N GLY A 311 2.29 3.41 -21.83
CA GLY A 311 2.54 4.70 -21.18
C GLY A 311 2.01 5.89 -22.00
N THR A 312 2.23 5.90 -23.32
CA THR A 312 1.68 6.94 -24.20
C THR A 312 0.17 6.85 -24.31
N GLY A 313 -0.41 5.65 -24.42
CA GLY A 313 -1.86 5.45 -24.43
C GLY A 313 -2.53 5.96 -23.14
N ALA A 314 -1.97 5.61 -21.98
CA ALA A 314 -2.46 6.11 -20.69
C ALA A 314 -2.27 7.63 -20.55
N SER A 315 -1.16 8.19 -21.05
CA SER A 315 -0.96 9.64 -21.08
C SER A 315 -1.98 10.37 -21.96
N ILE A 316 -2.33 9.81 -23.12
CA ILE A 316 -3.35 10.39 -24.01
C ILE A 316 -4.71 10.33 -23.31
N MET A 317 -5.02 9.21 -22.66
CA MET A 317 -6.24 9.07 -21.88
C MET A 317 -6.32 10.11 -20.74
N GLU A 318 -5.22 10.28 -19.99
CA GLU A 318 -5.10 11.32 -18.97
C GLU A 318 -5.37 12.70 -19.58
N SER A 319 -4.75 13.01 -20.73
CA SER A 319 -4.87 14.33 -21.34
C SER A 319 -6.27 14.64 -21.88
N THR A 320 -7.00 13.63 -22.37
CA THR A 320 -8.32 13.78 -23.00
C THR A 320 -9.47 13.69 -21.99
N LEU A 321 -9.28 13.02 -20.85
CA LEU A 321 -10.27 12.98 -19.78
C LEU A 321 -10.34 14.33 -19.05
N THR A 322 -11.42 15.07 -19.30
CA THR A 322 -11.70 16.38 -18.69
C THR A 322 -12.81 16.35 -17.64
N ALA A 323 -13.74 15.39 -17.74
CA ALA A 323 -14.94 15.32 -16.87
C ALA A 323 -14.89 14.21 -15.80
N ALA A 324 -14.20 13.10 -16.08
CA ALA A 324 -14.08 11.98 -15.14
C ALA A 324 -12.86 12.15 -14.22
N ASN A 325 -12.87 11.45 -13.07
CA ASN A 325 -11.73 11.46 -12.17
C ASN A 325 -10.57 10.66 -12.77
N ASP A 326 -9.48 11.35 -13.08
CA ASP A 326 -8.26 10.80 -13.67
C ASP A 326 -7.59 9.76 -12.77
N ASN A 327 -7.64 9.93 -11.45
CA ASN A 327 -7.09 8.96 -10.49
C ASN A 327 -7.84 7.63 -10.41
N VAL A 328 -9.02 7.52 -11.03
CA VAL A 328 -9.79 6.26 -11.07
C VAL A 328 -9.77 5.67 -12.49
N VAL A 329 -10.02 6.50 -13.51
CA VAL A 329 -10.24 6.02 -14.87
C VAL A 329 -8.93 5.70 -15.60
N VAL A 330 -7.90 6.56 -15.47
CA VAL A 330 -6.62 6.36 -16.18
C VAL A 330 -5.90 5.07 -15.72
N PRO A 331 -5.88 4.72 -14.40
CA PRO A 331 -5.33 3.44 -13.94
C PRO A 331 -5.98 2.21 -14.57
N ILE A 332 -7.30 2.23 -14.74
CA ILE A 332 -8.05 1.16 -15.41
C ILE A 332 -7.67 1.10 -16.89
N GLY A 333 -7.53 2.25 -17.55
CA GLY A 333 -7.04 2.33 -18.92
C GLY A 333 -5.63 1.75 -19.07
N LEU A 334 -4.70 2.11 -18.19
CA LEU A 334 -3.35 1.54 -18.21
C LEU A 334 -3.38 0.04 -17.94
N TRP A 335 -4.20 -0.43 -17.00
CA TRP A 335 -4.40 -1.87 -16.76
C TRP A 335 -4.86 -2.61 -18.02
N LEU A 336 -5.86 -2.07 -18.74
CA LEU A 336 -6.32 -2.64 -20.01
C LEU A 336 -5.23 -2.65 -21.08
N LEU A 337 -4.44 -1.58 -21.20
CA LEU A 337 -3.33 -1.51 -22.17
C LEU A 337 -2.23 -2.53 -21.84
N VAL A 338 -1.84 -2.65 -20.57
CA VAL A 338 -0.85 -3.64 -20.12
C VAL A 338 -1.34 -5.06 -20.42
N ARG A 339 -2.61 -5.35 -20.13
CA ARG A 339 -3.21 -6.66 -20.42
C ARG A 339 -3.31 -6.92 -21.93
N GLY A 340 -3.81 -5.96 -22.70
CA GLY A 340 -4.02 -6.08 -24.14
C GLY A 340 -2.72 -6.20 -24.94
N LEU A 341 -1.65 -5.54 -24.48
CA LEU A 341 -0.32 -5.66 -25.09
C LEU A 341 0.45 -6.92 -24.65
N GLN A 342 -0.11 -7.71 -23.72
CA GLN A 342 0.53 -8.90 -23.15
C GLN A 342 1.93 -8.57 -22.63
N LEU A 343 1.96 -7.62 -21.69
CA LEU A 343 3.17 -7.07 -21.08
C LEU A 343 3.61 -7.84 -19.83
#